data_AF-A0AA40LKF4-F1
#
_entry.id   AF-A0AA40LKF4-F1
#
_cell.length_a   1.000
_cell.length_b   1.000
_cell.length_c   1.000
_cell.angle_alpha   90.00
_cell.angle_beta   90.00
_cell.angle_gamma   90.00
#
_symmetry.space_group_name_H-M   'P 1'
#
loop_
_entity.id
_entity.type
_entity.pdbx_description
1 polymer ?
#
loop_
_entity_poly.entity_id
_entity_poly.type
_entity_poly.pdbx_seq_one_letter_code
_entity_poly.pdbx_strand_id
1 'polypeptide(L)'
;MNSAKEQYKEALAKGKETEKAKKHYYKTTMKLHALPILALKGAQFHQNQYYDTTLSLLMDALHKMQVEIIKALTGIFYEYSQITSLVTEEIVNVHKEIQMSVEQIDHTTGYNKYKTSAAKEQEIGLDTSILEKNGNLQANKIMWSNLTAPSLQARTDAVTLMSQKQALKKLK
;
A
#
# COMPACT_ATOMS: atom_id res chain seq x y z
N MET A 1 12.92 -73.02 42.72
CA MET A 1 13.71 -71.93 43.31
C MET A 1 12.94 -71.45 44.53
N ASN A 2 13.06 -72.18 45.64
CA ASN A 2 12.19 -72.02 46.80
C ASN A 2 12.41 -70.65 47.43
N SER A 3 11.33 -69.91 47.62
CA SER A 3 11.38 -68.54 48.14
C SER A 3 12.04 -68.53 49.52
N ALA A 4 12.78 -67.48 49.87
CA ALA A 4 13.26 -67.27 51.24
C ALA A 4 12.11 -67.34 52.27
N LYS A 5 10.86 -67.11 51.82
CA LYS A 5 9.62 -67.29 52.59
C LYS A 5 9.29 -68.76 52.89
N GLU A 6 9.52 -69.67 51.94
CA GLU A 6 9.29 -71.11 52.08
C GLU A 6 10.35 -71.76 52.94
N GLN A 7 11.62 -71.37 52.77
CA GLN A 7 12.73 -71.84 53.63
C GLN A 7 12.55 -71.40 55.09
N TYR A 8 12.01 -70.20 55.34
CA TYR A 8 11.64 -69.76 56.69
C TYR A 8 10.48 -70.58 57.27
N LYS A 9 9.45 -70.88 56.48
CA LYS A 9 8.31 -71.73 56.92
C LYS A 9 8.74 -73.16 57.25
N GLU A 10 9.64 -73.75 56.47
CA GLU A 10 10.18 -75.09 56.73
C GLU A 10 11.10 -75.13 57.96
N ALA A 11 11.93 -74.11 58.19
CA ALA A 11 12.75 -74.01 59.40
C ALA A 11 11.90 -73.79 60.67
N LEU A 12 10.79 -73.05 60.55
CA LEU A 12 9.79 -72.91 61.61
C LEU A 12 9.11 -74.25 61.95
N ALA A 13 8.78 -75.05 60.94
CA ALA A 13 8.15 -76.36 61.11
C ALA A 13 9.11 -77.43 61.69
N LYS A 14 10.43 -77.29 61.46
CA LYS A 14 11.47 -78.24 61.91
C LYS A 14 12.17 -77.86 63.23
N GLY A 15 11.87 -76.69 63.82
CA GLY A 15 12.31 -76.30 65.16
C GLY A 15 13.81 -76.04 65.38
N LYS A 16 14.67 -76.13 64.35
CA LYS A 16 16.10 -75.79 64.40
C LYS A 16 16.42 -74.67 63.40
N GLU A 17 17.28 -73.73 63.81
CA GLU A 17 17.76 -72.55 63.04
C GLU A 17 16.71 -71.49 62.63
N THR A 18 15.64 -71.32 63.42
CA THR A 18 14.54 -70.37 63.14
C THR A 18 15.00 -68.91 63.02
N GLU A 19 15.88 -68.43 63.90
CA GLU A 19 16.33 -67.02 63.91
C GLU A 19 17.24 -66.66 62.73
N LYS A 20 18.10 -67.59 62.28
CA LYS A 20 18.99 -67.38 61.13
C LYS A 20 18.20 -67.30 59.83
N ALA A 21 17.20 -68.16 59.66
CA ALA A 21 16.27 -68.14 58.53
C ALA A 21 15.39 -66.88 58.54
N LYS A 22 14.91 -66.44 59.71
CA LYS A 22 14.13 -65.20 59.89
C LYS A 22 14.90 -63.96 59.46
N LYS A 23 16.16 -63.84 59.90
CA LYS A 23 17.04 -62.72 59.55
C LYS A 23 17.38 -62.72 58.05
N HIS A 24 17.55 -63.90 57.44
CA HIS A 24 17.76 -64.02 56.00
C HIS A 24 16.50 -63.61 55.21
N TYR A 25 15.32 -64.06 55.62
CA TYR A 25 14.05 -63.65 55.03
C TYR A 25 13.84 -62.13 55.12
N TYR A 26 13.98 -61.54 56.31
CA TYR A 26 13.83 -60.10 56.51
C TYR A 26 14.82 -59.29 55.65
N LYS A 27 16.08 -59.72 55.57
CA LYS A 27 17.11 -59.07 54.74
C LYS A 27 16.76 -59.13 53.26
N THR A 28 16.25 -60.26 52.78
CA THR A 28 15.86 -60.45 51.37
C THR A 28 14.59 -59.67 51.04
N THR A 29 13.60 -59.67 51.93
CA THR A 29 12.37 -58.86 51.81
C THR A 29 12.68 -57.36 51.86
N MET A 30 13.57 -56.91 52.73
CA MET A 30 14.02 -55.52 52.78
C MET A 30 14.75 -55.11 51.50
N LYS A 31 15.62 -55.95 50.92
CA LYS A 31 16.25 -55.67 49.62
C LYS A 31 15.23 -55.56 48.49
N LEU A 32 14.18 -56.39 48.51
CA LEU A 32 13.09 -56.35 47.53
C LEU A 32 12.23 -55.08 47.68
N HIS A 33 11.95 -54.63 48.91
CA HIS A 33 11.22 -53.38 49.12
C HIS A 33 12.07 -52.13 48.84
N ALA A 34 13.35 -52.16 49.23
CA ALA A 34 14.24 -51.01 49.12
C ALA A 34 14.63 -50.69 47.67
N LEU A 35 14.83 -51.70 46.82
CA LEU A 35 15.37 -51.47 45.47
C LEU A 35 14.25 -51.35 44.42
N PRO A 36 13.56 -52.43 44.02
CA PRO A 36 12.60 -52.32 42.92
C PRO A 36 11.28 -51.65 43.29
N ILE A 37 10.76 -51.86 44.52
CA ILE A 37 9.45 -51.29 44.89
C ILE A 37 9.53 -49.79 45.13
N LEU A 38 10.60 -49.32 45.78
CA LEU A 38 10.81 -47.88 45.98
C LEU A 38 11.10 -47.18 44.65
N ALA A 39 11.94 -47.77 43.79
CA ALA A 39 12.21 -47.23 42.46
C ALA A 39 10.93 -47.18 41.58
N LEU A 40 10.10 -48.23 41.63
CA LEU A 40 8.82 -48.26 40.91
C LEU A 40 7.85 -47.17 41.41
N LYS A 41 7.70 -47.03 42.74
CA LYS A 41 6.86 -45.97 43.30
C LYS A 41 7.39 -44.58 42.98
N GLY A 42 8.72 -44.39 42.98
CA GLY A 42 9.35 -43.15 42.55
C GLY A 42 9.04 -42.82 41.09
N ALA A 43 9.19 -43.81 40.19
CA ALA A 43 8.87 -43.64 38.78
C ALA A 43 7.38 -43.31 38.56
N GLN A 44 6.46 -44.00 39.25
CA GLN A 44 5.02 -43.71 39.19
C GLN A 44 4.70 -42.30 39.69
N PHE A 45 5.34 -41.86 40.78
CA PHE A 45 5.17 -40.51 41.29
C PHE A 45 5.63 -39.46 40.28
N HIS A 46 6.81 -39.63 39.67
CA HIS A 46 7.31 -38.70 38.64
C HIS A 46 6.43 -38.70 37.39
N GLN A 47 5.92 -39.86 36.98
CA GLN A 47 5.01 -39.95 35.85
C GLN A 47 3.72 -39.18 36.11
N ASN A 48 3.11 -39.36 37.28
CA ASN A 48 1.88 -38.64 37.64
C ASN A 48 2.15 -37.13 37.74
N GLN A 49 3.23 -36.73 38.40
CA GLN A 49 3.63 -35.32 38.49
C GLN A 49 3.87 -34.69 37.10
N TYR A 50 4.47 -35.44 36.18
CA TYR A 50 4.70 -34.97 34.81
C TYR A 50 3.39 -34.67 34.08
N TYR A 51 2.43 -35.60 34.09
CA TYR A 51 1.16 -35.43 33.38
C TYR A 51 0.22 -34.44 34.08
N ASP A 52 0.13 -34.50 35.41
CA ASP A 52 -0.82 -33.69 36.18
C ASP A 52 -0.39 -32.22 36.30
N THR A 53 0.91 -31.94 36.25
CA THR A 53 1.42 -30.59 36.53
C THR A 53 2.36 -30.09 35.44
N THR A 54 3.50 -30.75 35.23
CA THR A 54 4.56 -30.21 34.36
C THR A 54 4.10 -30.04 32.91
N LEU A 55 3.39 -31.03 32.37
CA LEU A 55 2.90 -31.00 31.00
C LEU A 55 1.83 -29.93 30.82
N SER A 56 0.86 -29.85 31.74
CA SER A 56 -0.18 -28.82 31.69
C SER A 56 0.43 -27.42 31.71
N LEU A 57 1.36 -27.15 32.63
CA LEU A 57 2.03 -25.85 32.73
C LEU A 57 2.81 -25.49 31.46
N LEU A 58 3.52 -26.45 30.86
CA LEU A 58 4.23 -26.24 29.60
C LEU A 58 3.25 -25.92 28.46
N MET A 59 2.17 -26.69 28.36
CA MET A 59 1.15 -26.47 27.34
C MET A 59 0.44 -25.13 27.51
N ASP A 60 0.16 -24.72 28.74
CA ASP A 60 -0.44 -23.41 29.04
C ASP A 60 0.50 -22.26 28.65
N ALA A 61 1.81 -22.39 28.97
CA ALA A 61 2.80 -21.41 28.57
C ALA A 61 2.94 -21.31 27.05
N LEU A 62 2.99 -22.46 26.35
CA LEU A 62 3.05 -22.51 24.90
C LEU A 62 1.78 -21.91 24.27
N HIS A 63 0.61 -22.24 24.80
CA HIS A 63 -0.66 -21.70 24.32
C HIS A 63 -0.71 -20.19 24.50
N LYS A 64 -0.32 -19.67 25.66
CA LYS A 64 -0.27 -18.23 25.92
C LYS A 64 0.64 -17.52 24.92
N MET A 65 1.82 -18.07 24.66
CA MET A 65 2.75 -17.53 23.67
C MET A 65 2.13 -17.51 22.26
N GLN A 66 1.47 -18.60 21.84
CA GLN A 66 0.80 -18.66 20.54
C GLN A 66 -0.33 -17.63 20.41
N VAL A 67 -1.12 -17.45 21.47
CA VAL A 67 -2.18 -16.42 21.50
C VAL A 67 -1.58 -15.02 21.37
N GLU A 68 -0.46 -14.73 22.04
CA GLU A 68 0.23 -13.45 21.92
C GLU A 68 0.77 -13.22 20.50
N ILE A 69 1.32 -14.24 19.85
CA ILE A 69 1.77 -14.16 18.45
C ILE A 69 0.61 -13.85 17.51
N ILE A 70 -0.53 -14.53 17.68
CA ILE A 70 -1.72 -14.30 16.83
C ILE A 70 -2.25 -12.87 17.03
N LYS A 71 -2.26 -12.36 18.27
CA LYS A 71 -2.64 -10.96 18.55
C LYS A 71 -1.70 -9.97 17.86
N ALA A 72 -0.39 -10.20 17.93
CA ALA A 72 0.58 -9.34 17.25
C ALA A 72 0.39 -9.36 15.73
N LEU A 73 0.21 -10.54 15.12
CA LEU A 73 -0.06 -10.67 13.69
C LEU A 73 -1.36 -9.96 13.28
N THR A 74 -2.40 -10.09 14.08
CA THR A 74 -3.68 -9.40 13.83
C THR A 74 -3.49 -7.88 13.86
N GLY A 75 -2.70 -7.36 14.81
CA GLY A 75 -2.33 -5.95 14.86
C GLY A 75 -1.58 -5.50 13.61
N ILE A 76 -0.58 -6.27 13.17
CA ILE A 76 0.19 -5.99 11.95
C ILE A 76 -0.73 -5.97 10.72
N PHE A 77 -1.64 -6.94 10.58
CA PHE A 77 -2.56 -6.97 9.44
C PHE A 77 -3.56 -5.82 9.47
N TYR A 78 -4.02 -5.42 10.64
CA TYR A 78 -4.87 -4.25 10.80
C TYR A 78 -4.13 -2.98 10.35
N GLU A 79 -2.92 -2.75 10.86
CA GLU A 79 -2.08 -1.61 10.45
C GLU A 79 -1.77 -1.64 8.95
N TYR A 80 -1.43 -2.80 8.41
CA TYR A 80 -1.21 -2.99 6.97
C TYR A 80 -2.44 -2.61 6.15
N SER A 81 -3.63 -3.03 6.57
CA SER A 81 -4.90 -2.67 5.93
C SER A 81 -5.14 -1.17 5.96
N GLN A 82 -4.80 -0.50 7.07
CA GLN A 82 -4.95 0.95 7.19
C GLN A 82 -3.98 1.70 6.26
N ILE A 83 -2.72 1.27 6.17
CA ILE A 83 -1.69 1.91 5.34
C ILE A 83 -1.96 1.69 3.84
N THR A 84 -2.36 0.48 3.45
CA THR A 84 -2.56 0.12 2.03
C THR A 84 -3.95 0.46 1.49
N SER A 85 -4.84 0.99 2.35
CA SER A 85 -6.17 1.39 1.93
C SER A 85 -6.10 2.53 0.91
N LEU A 86 -6.62 2.28 -0.28
CA LEU A 86 -6.76 3.29 -1.34
C LEU A 86 -7.98 4.20 -1.15
N VAL A 87 -8.81 3.90 -0.15
CA VAL A 87 -10.03 4.65 0.18
C VAL A 87 -9.83 5.51 1.43
N THR A 88 -8.58 5.82 1.78
CA THR A 88 -8.28 6.81 2.80
C THR A 88 -8.82 8.17 2.39
N GLU A 89 -9.20 8.96 3.37
CA GLU A 89 -9.72 10.32 3.16
C GLU A 89 -8.77 11.18 2.33
N GLU A 90 -7.46 11.02 2.54
CA GLU A 90 -6.42 11.71 1.79
C GLU A 90 -6.49 11.42 0.28
N ILE A 91 -6.57 10.14 -0.10
CA ILE A 91 -6.65 9.74 -1.51
C ILE A 91 -7.97 10.19 -2.13
N VAL A 92 -9.08 10.10 -1.39
CA VAL A 92 -10.40 10.57 -1.84
C VAL A 92 -10.38 12.09 -2.09
N ASN A 93 -9.76 12.87 -1.19
CA ASN A 93 -9.64 14.31 -1.35
C ASN A 93 -8.83 14.68 -2.59
N VAL A 94 -7.69 14.01 -2.83
CA VAL A 94 -6.90 14.21 -4.06
C VAL A 94 -7.72 13.90 -5.32
N HIS A 95 -8.47 12.79 -5.34
CA HIS A 95 -9.32 12.46 -6.49
C HIS A 95 -10.43 13.49 -6.69
N LYS A 96 -11.00 14.03 -5.62
CA LYS A 96 -12.00 15.09 -5.67
C LYS A 96 -11.42 16.40 -6.23
N GLU A 97 -10.22 16.79 -5.83
CA GLU A 97 -9.53 17.97 -6.37
C GLU A 97 -9.21 17.81 -7.87
N ILE A 98 -8.77 16.62 -8.28
CA ILE A 98 -8.55 16.31 -9.71
C ILE A 98 -9.86 16.44 -10.46
N GLN A 99 -10.95 15.85 -9.96
CA GLN A 99 -12.26 15.94 -10.58
C GLN A 99 -12.74 17.40 -10.69
N MET A 100 -12.63 18.18 -9.62
CA MET A 100 -12.99 19.61 -9.64
C MET A 100 -12.15 20.39 -10.65
N SER A 101 -10.86 20.08 -10.76
CA SER A 101 -9.97 20.72 -11.74
C SER A 101 -10.39 20.38 -13.16
N VAL A 102 -10.81 19.14 -13.43
CA VAL A 102 -11.33 18.70 -14.74
C VAL A 102 -12.66 19.40 -15.06
N GLU A 103 -13.57 19.50 -14.09
CA GLU A 103 -14.86 20.19 -14.26
C GLU A 103 -14.70 21.69 -14.51
N GLN A 104 -13.63 22.31 -13.99
CA GLN A 104 -13.30 23.72 -14.24
C GLN A 104 -12.67 23.97 -15.63
N ILE A 105 -12.31 22.95 -16.39
CA ILE A 105 -11.77 23.12 -17.75
C ILE A 105 -12.91 23.58 -18.67
N ASP A 106 -12.97 24.90 -18.88
CA ASP A 106 -13.83 25.50 -19.89
C ASP A 106 -13.01 25.87 -21.13
N HIS A 107 -13.36 25.22 -22.24
CA HIS A 107 -12.73 25.42 -23.54
C HIS A 107 -12.87 26.86 -24.05
N THR A 108 -13.91 27.59 -23.64
CA THR A 108 -14.20 28.93 -24.15
C THR A 108 -13.39 30.01 -23.41
N THR A 109 -13.26 29.94 -22.09
CA THR A 109 -12.39 30.84 -21.31
C THR A 109 -10.92 30.63 -21.61
N GLY A 110 -10.47 29.38 -21.81
CA GLY A 110 -9.09 29.08 -22.18
C GLY A 110 -8.67 29.81 -23.46
N TYR A 111 -9.45 29.66 -24.53
CA TYR A 111 -9.17 30.30 -25.82
C TYR A 111 -9.29 31.84 -25.77
N ASN A 112 -10.24 32.37 -24.99
CA ASN A 112 -10.41 33.82 -24.85
C ASN A 112 -9.22 34.49 -24.14
N LYS A 113 -8.59 33.84 -23.15
CA LYS A 113 -7.37 34.36 -22.51
C LYS A 113 -6.24 34.56 -23.52
N TYR A 114 -6.06 33.63 -24.46
CA TYR A 114 -5.07 33.75 -25.54
C TYR A 114 -5.44 34.82 -26.57
N LYS A 115 -6.73 35.02 -26.85
CA LYS A 115 -7.18 36.12 -27.73
C LYS A 115 -6.90 37.50 -27.12
N THR A 116 -7.13 37.66 -25.82
CA THR A 116 -6.87 38.94 -25.14
C THR A 116 -5.39 39.26 -24.97
N SER A 117 -4.50 38.26 -25.01
CA SER A 117 -3.04 38.48 -24.97
C SER A 117 -2.43 38.84 -26.32
N ALA A 118 -3.17 38.69 -27.42
CA ALA A 118 -2.73 39.19 -28.72
C ALA A 118 -2.84 40.72 -28.70
N ALA A 119 -1.74 41.39 -28.33
CA ALA A 119 -1.63 42.83 -28.44
C ALA A 119 -1.96 43.24 -29.87
N LYS A 120 -2.92 44.16 -30.04
CA LYS A 120 -3.18 44.77 -31.35
C LYS A 120 -1.87 45.44 -31.80
N GLU A 121 -1.30 44.97 -32.91
CA GLU A 121 -0.21 45.67 -33.57
C GLU A 121 -0.63 47.10 -33.88
N GLN A 122 0.32 48.01 -33.70
CA GLN A 122 0.13 49.44 -33.91
C GLN A 122 -0.34 49.69 -35.35
N GLU A 123 -1.43 50.43 -35.51
CA GLU A 123 -2.01 50.72 -36.81
C GLU A 123 -0.96 51.43 -37.70
N ILE A 124 -0.66 50.83 -38.85
CA ILE A 124 0.38 51.33 -39.76
C ILE A 124 -0.09 52.67 -40.34
N GLY A 125 0.45 53.77 -39.82
CA GLY A 125 0.24 55.12 -40.33
C GLY A 125 1.18 55.43 -41.50
N LEU A 126 0.68 56.17 -42.50
CA LEU A 126 1.51 56.66 -43.60
C LEU A 126 2.43 57.78 -43.08
N ASP A 127 3.74 57.66 -43.32
CA ASP A 127 4.72 58.67 -42.95
C ASP A 127 4.45 59.99 -43.69
N THR A 128 4.02 61.00 -42.92
CA THR A 128 3.61 62.31 -43.44
C THR A 128 4.77 63.13 -43.99
N SER A 129 6.01 62.75 -43.65
CA SER A 129 7.25 63.39 -44.15
C SER A 129 7.38 63.31 -45.68
N ILE A 130 6.77 62.30 -46.31
CA ILE A 130 6.79 62.13 -47.77
C ILE A 130 5.86 63.13 -48.48
N LEU A 131 4.82 63.60 -47.78
CA LEU A 131 3.79 64.48 -48.34
C LEU A 131 4.20 65.94 -48.32
N GLU A 132 5.07 66.35 -47.40
CA GLU A 132 5.59 67.72 -47.29
C GLU A 132 6.32 68.18 -48.57
N LYS A 133 6.92 67.24 -49.31
CA LYS A 133 7.61 67.54 -50.58
C LYS A 133 6.67 67.90 -51.73
N ASN A 134 5.40 67.53 -51.62
CA ASN A 134 4.35 67.79 -52.62
C ASN A 134 3.20 68.52 -51.91
N GLY A 135 3.34 69.84 -51.75
CA GLY A 135 2.56 70.72 -50.86
C GLY A 135 1.03 70.83 -51.07
N ASN A 136 0.36 69.85 -51.68
CA ASN A 136 -1.10 69.80 -51.81
C ASN A 136 -1.71 68.40 -51.56
N LEU A 137 -0.96 67.47 -50.95
CA LEU A 137 -1.46 66.12 -50.62
C LEU A 137 -1.77 66.00 -49.12
N GLN A 138 -3.01 65.63 -48.80
CA GLN A 138 -3.43 65.32 -47.43
C GLN A 138 -3.03 63.88 -47.06
N ALA A 139 -2.50 63.70 -45.85
CA ALA A 139 -2.19 62.38 -45.30
C ALA A 139 -3.44 61.49 -45.27
N ASN A 140 -3.26 60.21 -45.60
CA ASN A 140 -4.32 59.18 -45.64
C ASN A 140 -5.50 59.46 -46.59
N LYS A 141 -5.35 60.35 -47.59
CA LYS A 141 -6.39 60.63 -48.59
C LYS A 141 -5.87 60.45 -50.01
N ILE A 142 -6.57 59.65 -50.81
CA ILE A 142 -6.26 59.46 -52.23
C ILE A 142 -6.70 60.69 -53.01
N MET A 143 -5.79 61.32 -53.75
CA MET A 143 -6.12 62.44 -54.64
C MET A 143 -6.78 61.91 -55.91
N TRP A 144 -8.08 62.14 -56.02
CA TRP A 144 -8.87 61.82 -57.21
C TRP A 144 -8.88 63.00 -58.17
N SER A 145 -8.02 62.97 -59.20
CA SER A 145 -7.97 63.97 -60.26
C SER A 145 -8.18 63.33 -61.63
N ASN A 146 -8.39 64.13 -62.67
CA ASN A 146 -8.49 63.66 -64.06
C ASN A 146 -7.24 62.90 -64.55
N LEU A 147 -6.10 63.07 -63.88
CA LEU A 147 -4.84 62.39 -64.17
C LEU A 147 -4.69 61.06 -63.42
N THR A 148 -5.25 60.94 -62.21
CA THR A 148 -5.17 59.72 -61.38
C THR A 148 -6.41 58.83 -61.45
N ALA A 149 -7.56 59.33 -61.91
CA ALA A 149 -8.81 58.56 -61.96
C ALA A 149 -8.73 57.28 -62.83
N PRO A 150 -8.17 57.30 -64.07
CA PRO A 150 -8.14 56.09 -64.90
C PRO A 150 -7.24 55.00 -64.31
N SER A 151 -6.11 55.39 -63.70
CA SER A 151 -5.14 54.45 -63.13
C SER A 151 -5.59 53.88 -61.78
N LEU A 152 -6.30 54.67 -60.97
CA LEU A 152 -6.93 54.19 -59.74
C LEU A 152 -8.07 53.21 -60.04
N GLN A 153 -8.90 53.48 -61.06
CA GLN A 153 -9.99 52.60 -61.44
C GLN A 153 -9.47 51.26 -61.96
N ALA A 154 -8.45 51.26 -62.83
CA ALA A 154 -7.80 50.03 -63.28
C ALA A 154 -7.17 49.22 -62.13
N ARG A 155 -6.61 49.88 -61.10
CA ARG A 155 -6.09 49.20 -59.90
C ARG A 155 -7.21 48.60 -59.04
N THR A 156 -8.32 49.31 -58.86
CA THR A 156 -9.48 48.79 -58.11
C THR A 156 -10.09 47.57 -58.80
N ASP A 157 -10.22 47.62 -60.13
CA ASP A 157 -10.71 46.49 -60.94
C ASP A 157 -9.76 45.28 -60.86
N ALA A 158 -8.44 45.51 -60.87
CA ALA A 158 -7.46 44.45 -60.69
C ALA A 158 -7.51 43.82 -59.29
N VAL A 159 -7.68 44.61 -58.23
CA VAL A 159 -7.77 44.12 -56.85
C VAL A 159 -9.05 43.33 -56.61
N THR A 160 -10.18 43.78 -57.15
CA THR A 160 -11.45 43.04 -57.06
C THR A 160 -11.41 41.71 -57.82
N LEU A 161 -10.77 41.67 -58.99
CA LEU A 161 -10.54 40.41 -59.71
C LEU A 161 -9.63 39.45 -58.92
N MET A 162 -8.58 39.97 -58.25
CA MET A 162 -7.69 39.14 -57.44
C MET A 162 -8.36 38.60 -56.18
N SER A 163 -9.18 39.40 -55.49
CA SER A 163 -9.91 38.93 -54.30
C SER A 163 -10.95 37.87 -54.65
N GLN A 164 -11.66 38.05 -55.77
CA GLN A 164 -12.60 37.04 -56.29
C GLN A 164 -11.89 35.73 -56.66
N LYS A 165 -10.71 35.79 -57.31
CA LYS A 165 -9.89 34.61 -57.62
C LYS A 165 -9.37 33.91 -56.37
N GLN A 166 -8.99 34.65 -55.33
CA GLN A 166 -8.56 34.08 -54.04
C GLN A 166 -9.72 33.41 -53.29
N ALA A 167 -10.92 33.99 -53.32
CA ALA A 167 -12.11 33.37 -52.76
C ALA A 167 -12.46 32.05 -53.46
N LEU A 168 -12.38 32.01 -54.79
CA LEU A 168 -12.59 30.78 -55.58
C LEU A 168 -11.55 29.68 -55.33
N LYS A 169 -10.31 30.05 -55.01
CA LYS A 169 -9.25 29.08 -54.63
C LYS A 169 -9.41 28.49 -53.23
N LYS A 170 -10.12 29.15 -52.32
CA LYS A 170 -10.41 28.62 -50.97
C LYS A 170 -11.64 27.70 -50.92
N LEU A 171 -12.38 27.61 -52.03
CA LEU A 171 -13.60 26.79 -52.19
C LEU A 171 -13.36 25.48 -52.98
N LYS A 172 -12.13 25.25 -53.47
CA LYS A 172 -11.67 23.97 -54.02
C LYS A 172 -10.68 23.33 -53.05
#